data_AF-A0A9D8SEW7-F1
#
_entry.id   AF-A0A9D8SEW7-F1
#
_cell.length_a   1.000
_cell.length_b   1.000
_cell.length_c   1.000
_cell.angle_alpha   90.00
_cell.angle_beta   90.00
_cell.angle_gamma   90.00
#
_symmetry.space_group_name_H-M   'P 1'
#
loop_
_entity.id
_entity.type
_entity.pdbx_description
1 polymer ?
#
loop_
_entity_poly.entity_id
_entity_poly.type
_entity_poly.pdbx_seq_one_letter_code
_entity_poly.pdbx_strand_id
1 'polypeptide(L)'
;TVDFLYHSGAKEVHMRSACPPIMFSCKYLNFSRSNSEMDLLARRIIQEKEGEAGKEHIAEYADCRTERGKCLLKTICEQMGFDSLGYQSLDGLLEAIGLDRDKVCTYCWTGKE
;
A
#
# COMPACT_ATOMS: atom_id res chain seq x y z
N THR A 1 -6.52 -9.26 -14.23
CA THR A 1 -6.45 -7.95 -14.93
C THR A 1 -5.12 -7.73 -15.59
N VAL A 2 -3.99 -7.92 -14.90
CA VAL A 2 -2.65 -7.79 -15.48
C VAL A 2 -2.44 -8.77 -16.64
N ASP A 3 -2.73 -10.05 -16.42
CA ASP A 3 -2.62 -11.07 -17.47
C ASP A 3 -3.43 -10.67 -18.70
N PHE A 4 -4.64 -10.14 -18.51
CA PHE A 4 -5.48 -9.68 -19.61
C PHE A 4 -4.80 -8.56 -20.43
N LEU A 5 -4.11 -7.62 -19.78
CA LEU A 5 -3.37 -6.55 -20.46
C LEU A 5 -2.23 -7.13 -21.32
N TYR A 6 -1.43 -8.06 -20.78
CA TYR A 6 -0.37 -8.71 -21.55
C TYR A 6 -0.92 -9.56 -22.71
N HIS A 7 -1.99 -10.32 -22.49
CA HIS A 7 -2.67 -11.07 -23.56
C HIS A 7 -3.27 -10.15 -24.64
N SER A 8 -3.57 -8.89 -24.28
CA SER A 8 -4.01 -7.86 -25.22
C SER A 8 -2.85 -7.14 -25.95
N GLY A 9 -1.60 -7.58 -25.75
CA GLY A 9 -0.42 -7.06 -26.43
C GLY A 9 0.30 -5.91 -25.70
N ALA A 10 -0.02 -5.65 -24.43
CA ALA A 10 0.77 -4.71 -23.63
C ALA A 10 2.22 -5.22 -23.51
N LYS A 11 3.21 -4.35 -23.76
CA LYS A 11 4.62 -4.70 -23.58
C LYS A 11 5.04 -4.62 -22.13
N GLU A 12 4.58 -3.60 -21.43
CA GLU A 12 4.85 -3.34 -20.02
C GLU A 12 3.58 -2.82 -19.34
N VAL A 13 3.40 -3.17 -18.06
CA VAL A 13 2.26 -2.77 -17.21
C VAL A 13 2.80 -2.10 -15.95
N HIS A 14 2.57 -0.78 -15.86
CA HIS A 14 2.98 0.04 -14.72
C HIS A 14 1.76 0.45 -13.89
N MET A 15 1.57 -0.19 -12.73
CA MET A 15 0.44 0.09 -11.84
C MET A 15 0.67 1.35 -11.01
N ARG A 16 -0.35 2.20 -10.84
CA ARG A 16 -0.30 3.41 -10.03
C ARG A 16 -1.52 3.49 -9.12
N SER A 17 -1.31 3.24 -7.82
CA SER A 17 -2.37 3.36 -6.82
C SER A 17 -2.63 4.83 -6.49
N ALA A 18 -3.90 5.24 -6.56
CA ALA A 18 -4.32 6.61 -6.25
C ALA A 18 -4.30 6.94 -4.74
N CYS A 19 -4.04 5.95 -3.89
CA CYS A 19 -3.87 6.13 -2.44
C CYS A 19 -2.53 5.54 -1.97
N PRO A 20 -2.05 5.90 -0.75
CA PRO A 20 -0.94 5.22 -0.09
C PRO A 20 -1.25 3.74 0.22
N PRO A 21 -0.24 2.91 0.50
CA PRO A 21 -0.47 1.52 0.91
C PRO A 21 -1.29 1.46 2.20
N ILE A 22 -2.30 0.59 2.24
CA ILE A 22 -3.12 0.39 3.44
C ILE A 22 -2.35 -0.48 4.41
N MET A 23 -2.03 0.08 5.57
CA MET A 23 -1.24 -0.56 6.63
C MET A 23 -2.08 -1.01 7.82
N PHE A 24 -3.24 -0.40 8.02
CA PHE A 24 -4.10 -0.66 9.18
C PHE A 24 -5.55 -0.90 8.76
N SER A 25 -6.20 -1.85 9.44
CA SER A 25 -7.62 -2.10 9.27
C SER A 25 -8.44 -0.90 9.74
N CYS A 26 -9.43 -0.47 8.96
CA CYS A 26 -10.25 0.68 9.33
C CYS A 26 -11.06 0.41 10.61
N LYS A 27 -11.05 1.36 11.55
CA LYS A 27 -11.86 1.29 12.78
C LYS A 27 -13.33 1.67 12.58
N TYR A 28 -13.61 2.48 11.56
CA TYR A 28 -14.92 3.11 11.37
C TYR A 28 -15.80 2.37 10.37
N LEU A 29 -15.18 1.77 9.35
CA LEU A 29 -15.87 1.22 8.19
C LEU A 29 -15.34 -0.19 7.91
N ASN A 30 -16.24 -1.17 7.88
CA ASN A 30 -15.93 -2.57 7.56
C ASN A 30 -15.80 -2.75 6.04
N PHE A 31 -14.79 -2.13 5.43
CA PHE A 31 -14.53 -2.29 3.99
C PHE A 31 -13.98 -3.68 3.63
N SER A 32 -13.39 -4.39 4.58
CA SER A 32 -12.94 -5.78 4.45
C SER A 32 -13.93 -6.73 5.13
N ARG A 33 -14.10 -7.94 4.57
CA ARG A 33 -14.96 -8.99 5.15
C ARG A 33 -14.42 -9.55 6.46
N SER A 34 -13.15 -9.29 6.77
CA SER A 34 -12.50 -9.64 8.03
C SER A 34 -11.73 -8.42 8.57
N ASN A 35 -11.55 -8.37 9.89
CA ASN A 35 -10.77 -7.32 10.56
C ASN A 35 -9.29 -7.69 10.75
N SER A 36 -8.85 -8.82 10.17
CA SER A 36 -7.46 -9.26 10.28
C SER A 36 -6.54 -8.35 9.48
N GLU A 37 -5.48 -7.85 10.10
CA GLU A 37 -4.43 -7.11 9.39
C GLU A 37 -3.77 -7.96 8.30
N MET A 38 -3.79 -9.29 8.44
CA MET A 38 -3.24 -10.21 7.44
C MET A 38 -4.06 -10.29 6.16
N ASP A 39 -5.24 -9.65 6.09
CA ASP A 39 -5.94 -9.46 4.82
C ASP A 39 -5.33 -8.34 3.98
N LEU A 40 -4.56 -7.44 4.62
CA LEU A 40 -3.90 -6.33 3.96
C LEU A 40 -2.63 -6.83 3.27
N LEU A 41 -2.55 -6.63 1.94
CA LEU A 41 -1.42 -7.08 1.12
C LEU A 41 -0.07 -6.62 1.68
N ALA A 42 0.04 -5.35 2.07
CA ALA A 42 1.28 -4.81 2.60
C ALA A 42 1.70 -5.49 3.91
N ARG A 43 0.74 -5.76 4.81
CA ARG A 43 1.02 -6.43 6.09
C ARG A 43 1.45 -7.89 5.91
N ARG A 44 0.85 -8.61 4.96
CA ARG A 44 1.32 -9.96 4.61
C ARG A 44 2.76 -9.95 4.15
N ILE A 45 3.11 -9.04 3.24
CA ILE A 45 4.49 -8.96 2.72
C ILE A 45 5.46 -8.59 3.84
N ILE A 46 5.11 -7.66 4.72
CA ILE A 46 5.94 -7.31 5.88
C ILE A 46 6.18 -8.55 6.76
N GLN A 47 5.14 -9.33 7.04
CA GLN A 47 5.26 -10.57 7.81
C GLN A 47 6.12 -11.62 7.08
N GLU A 48 5.99 -11.76 5.77
CA GLU A 48 6.78 -12.70 4.96
C GLU A 48 8.27 -12.32 4.93
N LYS A 49 8.60 -11.02 4.94
CA LYS A 49 9.98 -10.53 4.84
C LYS A 49 10.69 -10.45 6.19
N GLU A 50 10.02 -9.95 7.22
CA GLU A 50 10.63 -9.63 8.52
C GLU A 50 9.91 -10.27 9.72
N GLY A 51 8.84 -11.03 9.49
CA GLY A 51 8.06 -11.65 10.56
C GLY A 51 7.49 -10.63 11.54
N GLU A 52 7.47 -10.97 12.82
CA GLU A 52 6.98 -10.09 13.88
C GLU A 52 7.78 -8.79 14.02
N ALA A 53 9.09 -8.83 13.76
CA ALA A 53 9.95 -7.63 13.82
C ALA A 53 9.55 -6.57 12.78
N GLY A 54 8.98 -7.00 11.65
CA GLY A 54 8.48 -6.08 10.62
C GLY A 54 7.40 -5.12 11.11
N LYS A 55 6.69 -5.44 12.21
CA LYS A 55 5.67 -4.56 12.81
C LYS A 55 6.26 -3.25 13.34
N GLU A 56 7.53 -3.22 13.72
CA GLU A 56 8.20 -2.01 14.19
C GLU A 56 8.55 -1.07 13.02
N HIS A 57 8.56 -1.58 11.79
CA HIS A 57 9.03 -0.88 10.59
C HIS A 57 7.91 -0.50 9.60
N ILE A 58 6.65 -0.53 10.03
CA ILE A 58 5.49 -0.24 9.16
C ILE A 58 5.60 1.12 8.48
N ALA A 59 6.05 2.15 9.21
CA ALA A 59 6.19 3.50 8.68
C ALA A 59 7.23 3.57 7.55
N GLU A 60 8.32 2.81 7.66
CA GLU A 60 9.33 2.72 6.60
C GLU A 60 8.75 2.02 5.36
N TYR A 61 8.05 0.90 5.57
CA TYR A 61 7.35 0.19 4.50
C TYR A 61 6.29 1.04 3.77
N ALA A 62 5.67 2.00 4.46
CA ALA A 62 4.68 2.91 3.87
C ALA A 62 5.31 4.01 2.99
N ASP A 63 6.59 4.32 3.17
CA ASP A 63 7.32 5.32 2.39
C ASP A 63 8.15 4.66 1.29
N CYS A 64 7.75 4.88 0.04
CA CYS A 64 8.40 4.31 -1.16
C CYS A 64 9.86 4.75 -1.36
N ARG A 65 10.34 5.76 -0.62
CA ARG A 65 11.73 6.24 -0.71
C ARG A 65 12.69 5.42 0.13
N THR A 66 12.20 4.72 1.15
CA THR A 66 13.01 3.88 2.03
C THR A 66 13.36 2.56 1.34
N GLU A 67 14.39 1.87 1.84
CA GLU A 67 14.77 0.55 1.32
C GLU A 67 13.65 -0.49 1.54
N ARG A 68 12.97 -0.43 2.68
CA ARG A 68 11.81 -1.28 2.98
C ARG A 68 10.63 -0.99 2.07
N GLY A 69 10.31 0.28 1.83
CA GLY A 69 9.28 0.68 0.89
C GLY A 69 9.56 0.18 -0.53
N LYS A 70 10.80 0.34 -1.03
CA LYS A 70 11.21 -0.22 -2.33
C LYS A 70 11.10 -1.75 -2.36
N CYS A 71 11.48 -2.43 -1.27
CA CYS A 71 11.33 -3.88 -1.13
C CYS A 71 9.86 -4.31 -1.23
N LEU A 72 8.95 -3.58 -0.57
CA LEU A 72 7.51 -3.83 -0.67
C LEU A 72 7.00 -3.67 -2.10
N LEU A 73 7.32 -2.55 -2.77
CA LEU A 73 6.91 -2.31 -4.16
C LEU A 73 7.39 -3.43 -5.09
N LYS A 74 8.67 -3.79 -4.97
CA LYS A 74 9.28 -4.86 -5.77
C LYS A 74 8.57 -6.20 -5.54
N THR A 75 8.32 -6.54 -4.28
CA THR A 75 7.65 -7.79 -3.92
C THR A 75 6.22 -7.83 -4.47
N ILE A 76 5.47 -6.72 -4.41
CA ILE A 76 4.13 -6.64 -5.00
C ILE A 76 4.20 -6.79 -6.52
N CYS A 77 5.16 -6.14 -7.19
CA CYS A 77 5.36 -6.30 -8.63
C CYS A 77 5.61 -7.77 -9.00
N GLU A 78 6.50 -8.46 -8.27
CA GLU A 78 6.79 -9.88 -8.49
C GLU A 78 5.56 -10.77 -8.27
N GLN A 79 4.78 -10.53 -7.21
CA GLN A 79 3.59 -11.33 -6.90
C GLN A 79 2.42 -11.09 -7.87
N MET A 80 2.25 -9.86 -8.36
CA MET A 80 1.11 -9.47 -9.21
C MET A 80 1.44 -9.43 -10.70
N GLY A 81 2.72 -9.58 -11.07
CA GLY A 81 3.20 -9.51 -12.45
C GLY A 81 3.25 -8.10 -13.03
N PHE A 82 3.47 -7.06 -12.22
CA PHE A 82 3.65 -5.69 -12.73
C PHE A 82 5.13 -5.43 -13.12
N ASP A 83 5.38 -4.60 -14.13
CA ASP A 83 6.72 -4.08 -14.41
C ASP A 83 7.14 -3.02 -13.38
N SER A 84 6.19 -2.19 -12.94
CA SER A 84 6.43 -1.26 -11.85
C SER A 84 5.15 -0.93 -11.09
N LEU A 85 5.30 -0.57 -9.82
CA LEU A 85 4.23 -0.10 -8.96
C LEU A 85 4.63 1.22 -8.30
N GLY A 86 3.70 2.17 -8.28
CA GLY A 86 3.81 3.40 -7.49
C GLY A 86 2.55 3.61 -6.67
N TYR A 87 2.72 4.05 -5.43
CA TYR A 87 1.62 4.53 -4.60
C TYR A 87 1.67 6.04 -4.52
N GLN A 88 0.50 6.67 -4.40
CA GLN A 88 0.40 8.08 -4.07
C GLN A 88 0.97 8.33 -2.66
N SER A 89 1.71 9.43 -2.50
CA SER A 89 2.19 9.87 -1.20
C SER A 89 1.03 10.33 -0.32
N LEU A 90 1.13 10.15 1.00
CA LEU A 90 0.10 10.65 1.92
C LEU A 90 -0.02 12.17 1.82
N ASP A 91 1.10 12.88 1.74
CA ASP A 91 1.10 14.34 1.62
C ASP A 91 0.42 14.81 0.33
N GLY A 92 0.76 14.20 -0.81
CA GLY A 92 0.12 14.53 -2.10
C GLY A 92 -1.36 14.16 -2.14
N LEU A 93 -1.79 13.10 -1.45
CA LEU A 93 -3.20 12.77 -1.31
C LEU A 93 -3.95 13.84 -0.50
N LEU A 94 -3.40 14.25 0.65
CA LEU A 94 -4.00 15.27 1.51
C LEU A 94 -4.08 16.63 0.81
N GLU A 95 -3.01 17.00 0.09
CA GLU A 95 -2.99 18.21 -0.74
C GLU A 95 -4.08 18.16 -1.83
N ALA A 96 -4.24 17.02 -2.51
CA ALA A 96 -5.27 16.85 -3.54
C ALA A 96 -6.70 16.89 -2.99
N ILE A 97 -6.92 16.44 -1.74
CA ILE A 97 -8.22 16.56 -1.06
C ILE A 97 -8.54 18.03 -0.74
N GLY A 98 -7.53 18.83 -0.41
CA GLY A 98 -7.69 20.27 -0.17
C GLY A 98 -8.36 20.62 1.16
N LEU A 99 -8.39 19.69 2.12
CA LEU A 99 -8.86 19.91 3.49
C LEU A 99 -7.69 19.96 4.47
N ASP A 100 -7.91 20.62 5.62
CA ASP A 100 -6.95 20.59 6.72
C ASP A 100 -6.69 19.14 7.16
N ARG A 101 -5.43 18.85 7.53
CA ARG A 101 -5.00 17.47 7.82
C ARG A 101 -5.75 16.83 8.99
N ASP A 102 -6.18 17.63 9.96
CA ASP A 102 -6.96 17.22 11.14
C ASP A 102 -8.43 16.93 10.81
N LYS A 103 -8.91 17.30 9.61
CA LYS A 103 -10.26 17.01 9.12
C LYS A 103 -10.31 15.74 8.25
N VAL A 104 -9.17 15.09 8.01
CA VAL A 104 -9.07 13.89 7.20
C VAL A 104 -8.53 12.75 8.05
N CYS A 105 -9.35 11.70 8.24
CA CYS A 105 -8.90 10.48 8.88
C CYS A 105 -7.80 9.81 8.04
N THR A 106 -6.62 9.58 8.63
CA THR A 106 -5.50 8.91 7.96
C THR A 106 -5.19 7.54 8.53
N TYR A 107 -6.04 7.02 9.43
CA TYR A 107 -5.78 5.83 10.22
C TYR A 107 -5.35 4.62 9.39
N CYS A 108 -6.02 4.36 8.26
CA CYS A 108 -5.71 3.22 7.38
C CYS A 108 -4.28 3.23 6.84
N TRP A 109 -3.64 4.40 6.77
CA TRP A 109 -2.26 4.57 6.27
C TRP A 109 -1.25 4.78 7.39
N THR A 110 -1.62 5.51 8.44
CA THR A 110 -0.68 5.97 9.49
C THR A 110 -0.86 5.30 10.84
N GLY A 111 -2.02 4.68 11.09
CA GLY A 111 -2.42 4.18 12.41
C GLY A 111 -2.79 5.29 13.40
N LYS A 112 -2.87 6.55 12.94
CA LYS A 112 -3.18 7.73 13.76
C LYS A 112 -4.59 8.23 13.46
N GLU A 113 -5.29 8.65 14.51
CA GLU A 113 -6.57 9.37 14.41
C GLU A 113 -6.34 10.86 14.22
#